data_AF-A0A0N0PE85-F1
#
_entry.id   AF-A0A0N0PE85-F1
#
_cell.length_a   1.000
_cell.length_b   1.000
_cell.length_c   1.000
_cell.angle_alpha   90.00
_cell.angle_beta   90.00
_cell.angle_gamma   90.00
#
_symmetry.space_group_name_H-M   'P 1'
#
loop_
_entity.id
_entity.type
_entity.pdbx_description
1 polymer ?
#
loop_
_entity_poly.entity_id
_entity_poly.type
_entity_poly.pdbx_seq_one_letter_code
_entity_poly.pdbx_strand_id
1 'polypeptide(L)'
;MYLSEVVLATVVKKEDLIYWPNASIPFYIDPDHYDHEQSLSIMTSLSLFSFKTCLKFNPVLVKPTSSQHVMVFENPNGVRKCIFNTEGHSTTEPHRITLGYACLKSPQLEMMVMRGLGFGFEHNRASRDIYIDVQFENIDSGQFTLLCTSSRFLNPVGLSRMSMTIAMVSS
;
A
#
# COMPACT_ATOMS: atom_id res chain seq x y z
N MET A 1 21.02 -4.85 -49.05
CA MET A 1 19.89 -3.91 -48.89
C MET A 1 18.92 -4.57 -47.91
N TYR A 2 18.96 -4.16 -46.65
CA TYR A 2 18.12 -4.69 -45.57
C TYR A 2 16.69 -4.20 -45.76
N LEU A 3 15.73 -5.12 -45.86
CA LEU A 3 14.33 -4.82 -45.59
C LEU A 3 13.93 -5.64 -44.36
N SER A 4 14.01 -4.98 -43.21
CA SER A 4 13.45 -5.44 -41.95
C SER A 4 11.93 -5.54 -42.11
N GLU A 5 11.40 -6.76 -42.11
CA GLU A 5 9.97 -6.94 -41.90
C GLU A 5 9.61 -6.41 -40.51
N VAL A 6 8.67 -5.47 -40.52
CA VAL A 6 8.11 -4.82 -39.35
C VAL A 6 7.45 -5.88 -38.49
N VAL A 7 8.05 -6.21 -37.35
CA VAL A 7 7.37 -6.95 -36.28
C VAL A 7 6.26 -6.03 -35.78
N LEU A 8 5.05 -6.23 -36.28
CA LEU A 8 3.83 -5.63 -35.76
C LEU A 8 3.73 -6.06 -34.30
N ALA A 9 4.10 -5.15 -33.39
CA ALA A 9 3.89 -5.33 -31.96
C ALA A 9 2.43 -5.69 -31.74
N THR A 10 2.20 -6.90 -31.25
CA THR A 10 0.88 -7.40 -30.92
C THR A 10 0.22 -6.42 -29.95
N VAL A 11 -1.03 -6.09 -30.25
CA VAL A 11 -1.89 -5.21 -29.46
C VAL A 11 -1.86 -5.67 -27.99
N VAL A 12 -1.19 -4.91 -27.12
CA VAL A 12 -1.23 -5.16 -25.67
C VAL A 12 -2.61 -4.74 -25.19
N LYS A 13 -3.45 -5.73 -24.90
CA LYS A 13 -4.80 -5.52 -24.34
C LYS A 13 -4.71 -4.95 -22.93
N LYS A 14 -5.79 -4.24 -22.58
CA LYS A 14 -6.01 -3.32 -21.46
C LYS A 14 -6.04 -4.00 -20.08
N GLU A 15 -5.77 -5.29 -19.99
CA GLU A 15 -5.88 -6.06 -18.75
C GLU A 15 -4.49 -6.21 -18.11
N ASP A 16 -4.39 -5.86 -16.81
CA ASP A 16 -3.25 -6.14 -15.90
C ASP A 16 -2.05 -5.17 -15.87
N LEU A 17 -2.29 -3.86 -15.76
CA LEU A 17 -1.36 -3.11 -14.90
C LEU A 17 -1.67 -3.55 -13.46
N ILE A 18 -0.86 -4.47 -12.93
CA ILE A 18 -0.82 -4.84 -11.49
C ILE A 18 0.17 -3.91 -10.74
N TYR A 19 0.91 -3.10 -11.48
CA TYR A 19 2.06 -2.33 -11.01
C TYR A 19 2.11 -0.93 -11.63
N TRP A 20 2.81 -0.02 -10.94
CA TRP A 20 3.12 1.31 -11.44
C TRP A 20 4.07 1.25 -12.65
N PRO A 21 3.67 1.76 -13.83
CA PRO A 21 4.47 1.63 -15.05
C PRO A 21 5.80 2.37 -14.92
N ASN A 22 6.88 1.77 -15.43
CA ASN A 22 8.24 2.33 -15.40
C ASN A 22 8.76 2.70 -14.01
N ALA A 23 8.22 2.04 -12.96
CA ALA A 23 8.49 2.39 -11.56
C ALA A 23 8.23 3.89 -11.27
N SER A 24 7.30 4.51 -12.01
CA SER A 24 6.99 5.93 -11.93
C SER A 24 5.63 6.12 -11.24
N ILE A 25 5.66 6.81 -10.11
CA ILE A 25 4.50 7.03 -9.25
C ILE A 25 4.23 8.53 -9.20
N PRO A 26 3.29 9.06 -10.00
CA PRO A 26 2.79 10.40 -9.79
C PRO A 26 2.06 10.45 -8.44
N PHE A 27 2.37 11.44 -7.61
CA PHE A 27 1.73 11.59 -6.30
C PHE A 27 1.20 13.01 -6.08
N TYR A 28 0.14 13.10 -5.29
CA TYR A 28 -0.48 14.36 -4.87
C TYR A 28 -0.69 14.32 -3.36
N ILE A 29 -0.26 15.36 -2.66
CA ILE A 29 -0.53 15.56 -1.23
C ILE A 29 -1.58 16.67 -1.16
N ASP A 30 -2.74 16.38 -0.58
CA ASP A 30 -3.82 17.35 -0.49
C ASP A 30 -3.47 18.46 0.54
N PRO A 31 -3.24 19.71 0.11
CA PRO A 31 -2.80 20.78 0.99
C PRO A 31 -3.89 21.26 1.96
N ASP A 32 -5.16 20.91 1.72
CA ASP A 32 -6.25 21.20 2.65
C ASP A 32 -6.23 20.25 3.87
N HIS A 33 -5.50 19.14 3.78
CA HIS A 33 -5.45 18.10 4.81
C HIS A 33 -4.14 18.06 5.59
N TYR A 34 -3.04 18.54 5.00
CA TYR A 34 -1.71 18.50 5.59
C TYR A 34 -1.02 19.85 5.56
N ASP A 35 -0.41 20.22 6.70
CA ASP A 35 0.46 21.39 6.75
C ASP A 35 1.82 21.12 6.08
N HIS A 36 2.68 22.14 6.10
CA HIS A 36 4.01 22.08 5.50
C HIS A 36 4.91 21.00 6.13
N GLU A 37 4.93 20.85 7.47
CA GLU A 37 5.78 19.85 8.13
C GLU A 37 5.27 18.43 7.89
N GLN A 38 3.96 18.25 7.89
CA GLN A 38 3.32 16.98 7.57
C GLN A 38 3.59 16.58 6.12
N SER A 39 3.51 17.52 5.18
CA SER A 39 3.86 17.30 3.77
C SER A 39 5.34 16.96 3.59
N LEU A 40 6.23 17.64 4.30
CA LEU A 40 7.67 17.32 4.31
C LEU A 40 7.94 15.91 4.85
N SER A 41 7.18 15.46 5.84
CA SER A 41 7.32 14.10 6.39
C SER A 41 6.98 13.05 5.32
N ILE A 42 5.87 13.24 4.60
CA ILE A 42 5.48 12.39 3.46
C ILE A 42 6.57 12.41 2.40
N MET A 43 7.02 13.58 1.95
CA MET A 43 8.05 13.73 0.93
C MET A 43 9.39 13.10 1.31
N THR A 44 9.76 13.18 2.59
CA THR A 44 10.98 12.56 3.13
C THR A 44 10.91 11.04 3.02
N SER A 45 9.76 10.45 3.36
CA SER A 45 9.55 9.01 3.22
C SER A 45 9.59 8.57 1.75
N LEU A 46 8.93 9.29 0.84
CA LEU A 46 9.00 9.01 -0.60
C LEU A 46 10.42 9.13 -1.18
N SER A 47 11.19 10.09 -0.68
CA SER A 47 12.60 10.26 -1.04
C SER A 47 13.45 9.08 -0.54
N LEU A 48 13.15 8.55 0.64
CA LEU A 48 13.81 7.35 1.17
C LEU A 48 13.57 6.13 0.28
N PHE A 49 12.35 5.93 -0.22
CA PHE A 49 12.07 4.87 -1.21
C PHE A 49 12.84 5.10 -2.51
N SER A 50 12.87 6.33 -3.01
CA SER A 50 13.61 6.68 -4.24
C SER A 50 15.11 6.46 -4.09
N PHE A 51 15.65 6.65 -2.90
CA PHE A 51 17.06 6.42 -2.58
C PHE A 51 17.40 4.93 -2.44
N LYS A 52 16.51 4.13 -1.86
CA LYS A 52 16.75 2.70 -1.58
C LYS A 52 16.29 1.75 -2.68
N THR A 53 15.50 2.23 -3.63
CA THR A 53 14.87 1.41 -4.68
C THR A 53 14.98 2.11 -6.04
N CYS A 54 14.42 1.50 -7.08
CA CYS A 54 14.33 2.13 -8.41
C CYS A 54 13.06 2.98 -8.61
N LEU A 55 12.22 3.13 -7.57
CA LEU A 55 10.97 3.89 -7.65
C LEU A 55 11.24 5.39 -7.85
N LYS A 56 10.39 6.02 -8.65
CA LYS A 56 10.46 7.44 -8.98
C LYS A 56 9.15 8.09 -8.57
N PHE A 57 9.18 8.90 -7.53
CA PHE A 57 8.01 9.65 -7.07
C PHE A 57 8.00 11.04 -7.70
N ASN A 58 6.97 11.31 -8.50
CA ASN A 58 6.85 12.56 -9.26
C ASN A 58 5.68 13.39 -8.71
N PRO A 59 5.92 14.59 -8.15
CA PRO A 59 4.84 15.40 -7.59
C PRO A 59 3.91 15.93 -8.69
N VAL A 60 2.62 15.90 -8.41
CA VAL A 60 1.57 16.55 -9.21
C VAL A 60 1.06 17.75 -8.39
N LEU A 61 0.92 18.92 -9.04
CA LEU A 61 0.55 20.17 -8.35
C LEU A 61 -0.96 20.45 -8.36
N VAL A 62 -1.72 19.71 -9.17
CA VAL A 62 -3.17 19.87 -9.32
C VAL A 62 -3.87 18.62 -8.81
N LYS A 63 -4.96 18.82 -8.07
CA LYS A 63 -5.78 17.72 -7.56
C LYS A 63 -6.25 16.83 -8.73
N PRO A 64 -5.98 15.51 -8.69
CA PRO A 64 -6.31 14.64 -9.80
C PRO A 64 -7.83 14.44 -9.93
N THR A 65 -8.26 14.32 -11.18
CA THR A 65 -9.62 13.89 -11.57
C THR A 65 -9.76 12.38 -11.40
N SER A 66 -11.01 11.89 -11.43
CA SER A 66 -11.34 10.47 -11.29
C SER A 66 -10.66 9.57 -12.34
N SER A 67 -10.32 10.05 -13.52
CA SER A 67 -9.68 9.20 -14.54
C SER A 67 -8.15 9.15 -14.46
N GLN A 68 -7.52 9.81 -13.46
CA GLN A 68 -6.07 9.93 -13.39
C GLN A 68 -5.44 8.94 -12.40
N HIS A 69 -4.47 8.17 -12.86
CA HIS A 69 -3.70 7.24 -12.05
C HIS A 69 -2.64 7.98 -11.24
N VAL A 70 -3.03 8.46 -10.05
CA VAL A 70 -2.16 9.23 -9.13
C VAL A 70 -2.30 8.66 -7.73
N MET A 71 -1.18 8.54 -7.00
CA MET A 71 -1.19 8.23 -5.57
C MET A 71 -1.55 9.48 -4.79
N VAL A 72 -2.72 9.49 -4.16
CA VAL A 72 -3.28 10.66 -3.46
C VAL A 72 -3.20 10.45 -1.97
N PHE A 73 -2.43 11.28 -1.27
CA PHE A 73 -2.42 11.35 0.18
C PHE A 73 -3.48 12.34 0.65
N GLU A 74 -4.43 11.89 1.46
CA GLU A 74 -5.53 12.72 1.95
C GLU A 74 -6.00 12.34 3.35
N ASN A 75 -6.62 13.28 4.07
CA ASN A 75 -7.24 13.02 5.36
C ASN A 75 -8.52 13.88 5.53
N PRO A 76 -9.56 13.65 4.70
CA PRO A 76 -10.72 14.55 4.61
C PRO A 76 -11.52 14.67 5.91
N ASN A 77 -11.40 13.68 6.80
CA ASN A 77 -12.11 13.65 8.09
C ASN A 77 -11.19 13.98 9.28
N GLY A 78 -9.95 14.45 9.04
CA GLY A 78 -9.01 14.81 10.12
C GLY A 78 -8.72 13.65 11.08
N VAL A 79 -8.69 12.41 10.59
CA VAL A 79 -8.54 11.23 11.42
C VAL A 79 -7.15 11.21 12.04
N ARG A 80 -7.09 10.94 13.35
CA ARG A 80 -5.81 10.84 14.09
C ARG A 80 -5.20 9.45 13.97
N LYS A 81 -6.00 8.40 14.12
CA LYS A 81 -5.55 7.00 14.10
C LYS A 81 -5.12 6.54 12.70
N CYS A 82 -4.31 5.48 12.65
CA CYS A 82 -3.97 4.82 11.39
C CYS A 82 -5.13 4.00 10.84
N ILE A 83 -5.30 4.07 9.52
CA ILE A 83 -6.33 3.34 8.78
C ILE A 83 -5.61 2.58 7.66
N PHE A 84 -5.57 1.24 7.76
CA PHE A 84 -4.92 0.36 6.80
C PHE A 84 -5.93 -0.24 5.81
N ASN A 85 -6.69 0.61 5.12
CA ASN A 85 -7.78 0.19 4.22
C ASN A 85 -7.35 0.12 2.74
N THR A 86 -6.15 0.57 2.42
CA THR A 86 -5.68 0.75 1.06
C THR A 86 -4.64 -0.31 0.73
N GLU A 87 -4.77 -0.98 -0.40
CA GLU A 87 -3.80 -1.95 -0.93
C GLU A 87 -3.87 -1.96 -2.46
N GLY A 88 -2.72 -2.11 -3.10
CA GLY A 88 -2.63 -2.19 -4.56
C GLY A 88 -2.67 -0.81 -5.20
N HIS A 89 -2.98 -0.75 -6.49
CA HIS A 89 -3.30 0.51 -7.16
C HIS A 89 -4.65 0.35 -7.87
N SER A 90 -5.39 1.45 -8.05
CA SER A 90 -6.68 1.44 -8.74
C SER A 90 -6.48 1.55 -10.25
N THR A 91 -7.27 0.81 -11.02
CA THR A 91 -7.26 0.80 -12.49
C THR A 91 -8.22 1.81 -13.10
N THR A 92 -9.08 2.44 -12.29
CA THR A 92 -10.13 3.35 -12.78
C THR A 92 -10.12 4.70 -12.09
N GLU A 93 -9.51 4.82 -10.91
CA GLU A 93 -9.56 6.01 -10.06
C GLU A 93 -8.17 6.34 -9.50
N PRO A 94 -7.93 7.59 -9.04
CA PRO A 94 -6.76 7.89 -8.23
C PRO A 94 -6.64 6.91 -7.07
N HIS A 95 -5.42 6.47 -6.81
CA HIS A 95 -5.14 5.57 -5.71
C HIS A 95 -5.04 6.37 -4.40
N ARG A 96 -6.12 6.37 -3.63
CA ARG A 96 -6.27 7.22 -2.44
C ARG A 96 -5.77 6.51 -1.19
N ILE A 97 -4.87 7.15 -0.48
CA ILE A 97 -4.31 6.72 0.81
C ILE A 97 -4.81 7.69 1.87
N THR A 98 -5.70 7.20 2.75
CA THR A 98 -6.11 7.95 3.94
C THR A 98 -5.03 7.85 5.01
N LEU A 99 -4.29 8.93 5.24
CA LEU A 99 -3.15 8.94 6.15
C LEU A 99 -3.47 9.77 7.40
N GLY A 100 -3.73 9.07 8.51
CA GLY A 100 -4.03 9.72 9.79
C GLY A 100 -2.82 10.41 10.40
N TYR A 101 -3.05 11.43 11.24
CA TYR A 101 -1.97 12.26 11.77
C TYR A 101 -0.93 11.49 12.62
N ALA A 102 -1.34 10.43 13.32
CA ALA A 102 -0.41 9.59 14.09
C ALA A 102 0.51 8.72 13.20
N CYS A 103 0.25 8.65 11.89
CA CYS A 103 0.93 7.77 10.94
C CYS A 103 1.92 8.50 10.04
N LEU A 104 2.12 9.81 10.26
CA LEU A 104 3.06 10.66 9.53
C LEU A 104 4.52 10.47 9.97
N LYS A 105 4.79 9.41 10.74
CA LYS A 105 6.13 9.07 11.25
C LYS A 105 6.49 7.64 10.89
N SER A 106 7.78 7.37 10.87
CA SER A 106 8.31 6.03 10.71
C SER A 106 8.01 5.18 11.95
N PRO A 107 7.64 3.89 11.81
CA PRO A 107 7.56 3.10 10.56
C PRO A 107 6.21 3.12 9.83
N GLN A 108 5.18 3.74 10.41
CA GLN A 108 3.81 3.68 9.87
C GLN A 108 3.70 4.35 8.51
N LEU A 109 4.41 5.45 8.30
CA LEU A 109 4.40 6.18 7.03
C LEU A 109 4.95 5.30 5.89
N GLU A 110 6.10 4.66 6.09
CA GLU A 110 6.68 3.76 5.09
C GLU A 110 5.77 2.56 4.82
N MET A 111 5.16 2.00 5.87
CA MET A 111 4.19 0.91 5.75
C MET A 111 2.99 1.32 4.90
N MET A 112 2.44 2.52 5.10
CA MET A 112 1.33 3.03 4.31
C MET A 112 1.70 3.25 2.84
N VAL A 113 2.92 3.74 2.58
CA VAL A 113 3.46 3.84 1.21
C VAL A 113 3.60 2.46 0.58
N MET A 114 4.16 1.47 1.29
CA MET A 114 4.26 0.08 0.80
C MET A 114 2.89 -0.51 0.49
N ARG A 115 1.90 -0.28 1.36
CA ARG A 115 0.52 -0.69 1.10
C ARG A 115 -0.04 -0.07 -0.18
N GLY A 116 0.17 1.22 -0.39
CA GLY A 116 -0.22 1.91 -1.62
C GLY A 116 0.58 1.52 -2.88
N LEU A 117 1.73 0.87 -2.71
CA LEU A 117 2.47 0.24 -3.80
C LEU A 117 1.98 -1.19 -4.11
N GLY A 118 1.10 -1.75 -3.27
CA GLY A 118 0.56 -3.11 -3.45
C GLY A 118 1.13 -4.18 -2.55
N PHE A 119 1.88 -3.81 -1.52
CA PHE A 119 2.37 -4.78 -0.54
C PHE A 119 1.33 -5.00 0.57
N GLY A 120 0.87 -6.24 0.71
CA GLY A 120 0.14 -6.69 1.89
C GLY A 120 1.05 -6.81 3.12
N PHE A 121 0.47 -7.10 4.28
CA PHE A 121 1.27 -7.40 5.46
C PHE A 121 2.02 -8.73 5.30
N GLU A 122 3.28 -8.80 5.76
CA GLU A 122 4.09 -10.02 5.60
C GLU A 122 3.47 -11.23 6.31
N HIS A 123 2.83 -11.02 7.46
CA HIS A 123 2.11 -12.09 8.17
C HIS A 123 0.86 -12.57 7.43
N ASN A 124 0.46 -11.95 6.32
CA ASN A 124 -0.63 -12.42 5.46
C ASN A 124 -0.16 -13.28 4.29
N ARG A 125 1.15 -13.50 4.16
CA ARG A 125 1.72 -14.34 3.11
C ARG A 125 1.14 -15.75 3.16
N ALA A 126 0.91 -16.36 1.99
CA ALA A 126 0.33 -17.71 1.89
C ALA A 126 1.14 -18.80 2.61
N SER A 127 2.45 -18.60 2.77
CA SER A 127 3.35 -19.51 3.47
C SER A 127 3.55 -19.17 4.96
N ARG A 128 2.78 -18.24 5.53
CA ARG A 128 3.01 -17.74 6.90
C ARG A 128 3.01 -18.86 7.94
N ASP A 129 2.14 -19.86 7.79
CA ASP A 129 1.90 -20.90 8.80
C ASP A 129 3.09 -21.88 8.90
N ILE A 130 4.08 -21.75 8.01
CA ILE A 130 5.38 -22.44 8.10
C ILE A 130 6.33 -21.73 9.08
N TYR A 131 6.16 -20.42 9.28
CA TYR A 131 7.09 -19.55 10.00
C TYR A 131 6.52 -18.99 11.30
N ILE A 132 5.20 -18.81 11.39
CA ILE A 132 4.53 -18.24 12.55
C ILE A 132 3.29 -19.06 12.92
N ASP A 133 2.94 -19.06 14.19
CA ASP A 133 1.65 -19.56 14.70
C ASP A 133 0.82 -18.39 15.24
N VAL A 134 -0.42 -18.26 14.79
CA VAL A 134 -1.31 -17.16 15.15
C VAL A 134 -2.27 -17.64 16.23
N GLN A 135 -2.10 -17.13 17.45
CA GLN A 135 -2.99 -17.41 18.58
C GLN A 135 -4.26 -16.55 18.44
N PHE A 136 -5.27 -17.06 17.71
CA PHE A 136 -6.50 -16.35 17.39
C PHE A 136 -7.31 -15.90 18.60
N GLU A 137 -7.19 -16.61 19.72
CA GLU A 137 -7.80 -16.26 21.00
C GLU A 137 -7.28 -14.95 21.60
N ASN A 138 -6.08 -14.52 21.22
CA ASN A 138 -5.44 -13.31 21.72
C ASN A 138 -5.68 -12.09 20.82
N ILE A 139 -6.56 -12.23 19.82
CA ILE A 139 -6.78 -11.20 18.80
C ILE A 139 -8.05 -10.42 19.13
N ASP A 140 -7.91 -9.11 19.23
CA ASP A 140 -9.05 -8.22 19.41
C ASP A 140 -10.04 -8.37 18.24
N SER A 141 -11.34 -8.40 18.57
CA SER A 141 -12.44 -8.52 17.60
C SER A 141 -12.37 -7.52 16.43
N GLY A 142 -11.82 -6.33 16.67
CA GLY A 142 -11.65 -5.29 15.63
C GLY A 142 -10.43 -5.46 14.72
N GLN A 143 -9.51 -6.38 15.02
CA GLN A 143 -8.23 -6.53 14.30
C GLN A 143 -8.17 -7.74 13.37
N PHE A 144 -9.17 -8.63 13.41
CA PHE A 144 -9.24 -9.82 12.54
C PHE A 144 -9.11 -9.50 11.05
N THR A 145 -9.59 -8.32 10.62
CA THR A 145 -9.50 -7.88 9.22
C THR A 145 -8.06 -7.67 8.75
N LEU A 146 -7.12 -7.39 9.64
CA LEU A 146 -5.70 -7.20 9.31
C LEU A 146 -4.97 -8.53 9.03
N LEU A 147 -5.58 -9.68 9.39
CA LEU A 147 -5.04 -11.03 9.18
C LEU A 147 -5.57 -11.72 7.92
N CYS A 148 -6.57 -11.11 7.28
CA CYS A 148 -7.24 -11.68 6.13
C CYS A 148 -6.54 -11.23 4.85
N THR A 149 -6.09 -12.19 4.03
CA THR A 149 -5.94 -11.94 2.58
C THR A 149 -7.34 -11.93 1.98
N SER A 150 -7.61 -11.08 0.99
CA SER A 150 -8.92 -10.98 0.33
C SER A 150 -9.39 -12.27 -0.38
N SER A 151 -8.65 -13.38 -0.27
CA SER A 151 -8.89 -14.60 -1.06
C SER A 151 -8.42 -15.90 -0.38
N ARG A 152 -8.77 -16.18 0.89
CA ARG A 152 -8.88 -17.56 1.44
C ARG A 152 -9.32 -17.60 2.91
N PHE A 153 -10.63 -17.69 3.12
CA PHE A 153 -11.17 -18.52 4.21
C PHE A 153 -11.57 -19.87 3.60
N LEU A 154 -10.79 -20.91 3.83
CA LEU A 154 -11.27 -22.29 3.81
C LEU A 154 -10.87 -22.93 5.14
N ASN A 155 -11.82 -22.88 6.08
CA ASN A 155 -12.02 -23.67 7.29
C ASN A 155 -10.96 -23.64 8.42
N PRO A 156 -11.37 -23.28 9.66
CA PRO A 156 -10.55 -23.45 10.84
C PRO A 156 -10.80 -24.84 11.42
N VAL A 157 -9.92 -25.81 11.16
CA VAL A 157 -9.87 -27.02 11.98
C VAL A 157 -8.43 -27.36 12.31
N GLY A 158 -8.06 -26.99 13.54
CA GLY A 158 -7.18 -27.74 14.42
C GLY A 158 -5.72 -27.84 14.04
N LEU A 159 -4.86 -27.17 14.81
CA LEU A 159 -3.67 -27.81 15.37
C LEU A 159 -3.08 -26.95 16.48
N SER A 160 -3.28 -27.42 17.71
CA SER A 160 -2.65 -26.95 18.93
C SER A 160 -1.13 -27.15 18.85
N ARG A 161 -0.32 -26.09 18.98
CA ARG A 161 1.05 -26.16 19.53
C ARG A 161 1.67 -24.79 19.87
N MET A 162 1.54 -24.44 21.16
CA MET A 162 2.50 -23.69 22.00
C MET A 162 3.36 -22.57 21.37
N SER A 163 2.83 -21.35 21.53
CA SER A 163 3.44 -20.13 22.09
C SER A 163 4.80 -19.65 21.56
N MET A 164 4.71 -18.62 20.71
CA MET A 164 5.65 -17.49 20.71
C MET A 164 4.84 -16.19 20.52
N THR A 165 4.92 -15.28 21.49
CA THR A 165 4.11 -14.05 21.54
C THR A 165 4.59 -13.03 20.51
N ILE A 166 3.84 -12.82 19.43
CA ILE A 166 3.86 -11.55 18.69
C ILE A 166 2.69 -10.72 19.22
N ALA A 167 2.99 -9.86 20.20
CA ALA A 167 2.04 -8.85 20.63
C ALA A 167 2.03 -7.73 19.56
N MET A 168 0.96 -7.64 18.77
CA MET A 168 0.64 -6.40 18.07
C MET A 168 0.16 -5.38 19.10
N VAL A 169 1.10 -4.75 19.80
CA VAL A 169 0.81 -3.59 20.64
C VAL A 169 0.65 -2.39 19.70
N SER A 170 -0.60 -1.98 19.48
CA SER A 170 -0.88 -0.66 18.93
C SER A 170 -0.72 0.37 20.06
N SER A 171 0.37 1.11 20.04
CA SER A 171 0.55 2.33 20.84
C SER A 171 -0.14 3.52 20.18
#